data_AF-A0A1Q3ZG74-F1
#
_entry.id   AF-A0A1Q3ZG74-F1
#
_cell.length_a   1.000
_cell.length_b   1.000
_cell.length_c   1.000
_cell.angle_alpha   90.00
_cell.angle_beta   90.00
_cell.angle_gamma   90.00
#
_symmetry.space_group_name_H-M   'P 1'
#
loop_
_entity.id
_entity.type
_entity.pdbx_description
1 polymer ?
#
loop_
_entity_poly.entity_id
_entity_poly.type
_entity_poly.pdbx_seq_one_letter_code
_entity_poly.pdbx_strand_id
1 'polypeptide(L)'
;MKKLDKNLIKSSGGFQSIRLVPDGESIISTGAKDIGIVNANVKTNNPPIPYEYTLTFRNNKGWGFTFKDESNDTYYCSTFRNANHTIWYNSNKPIMIGVK
;
A
#
# COMPACT_ATOMS: atom_id res chain seq x y z
N MET A 1 -4.80 -28.17 9.43
CA MET A 1 -4.61 -27.08 8.45
C MET A 1 -5.43 -25.88 8.93
N LYS A 2 -4.82 -24.88 9.58
CA LYS A 2 -5.54 -23.69 10.07
C LYS A 2 -5.95 -22.85 8.86
N LYS A 3 -7.26 -22.65 8.66
CA LYS A 3 -7.80 -21.72 7.67
C LYS A 3 -7.26 -20.32 7.99
N LEU A 4 -6.62 -19.66 7.02
CA LEU A 4 -6.29 -18.25 7.14
C LEU A 4 -7.60 -17.47 7.32
N ASP A 5 -7.69 -16.76 8.43
CA ASP A 5 -8.84 -15.96 8.78
C ASP A 5 -8.90 -14.73 7.86
N LYS A 6 -9.84 -14.70 6.92
CA LYS A 6 -10.00 -13.63 5.91
C LYS A 6 -10.46 -12.29 6.51
N ASN A 7 -10.64 -12.22 7.84
CA ASN A 7 -11.15 -11.06 8.57
C ASN A 7 -10.07 -10.21 9.27
N LEU A 8 -8.79 -10.46 9.01
CA LEU A 8 -7.68 -9.85 9.73
C LEU A 8 -7.21 -8.51 9.15
N ILE A 9 -8.13 -7.63 8.74
CA ILE A 9 -7.81 -6.20 8.57
C ILE A 9 -9.04 -5.37 8.96
N LYS A 10 -9.21 -5.12 10.27
CA LYS A 10 -10.14 -4.08 10.74
C LYS A 10 -9.55 -2.72 10.36
N SER A 11 -10.19 -2.04 9.42
CA SER A 11 -9.94 -0.65 9.08
C SER A 11 -10.18 0.24 10.29
N SER A 12 -9.14 0.89 10.80
CA SER A 12 -9.24 2.03 11.71
C SER A 12 -8.93 3.33 10.94
N GLY A 13 -9.72 4.38 11.15
CA GLY A 13 -9.43 5.72 10.62
C GLY A 13 -9.71 5.96 9.12
N GLY A 14 -10.65 5.24 8.52
CA GLY A 14 -11.09 5.44 7.12
C GLY A 14 -10.24 4.75 6.06
N PHE A 15 -9.21 4.00 6.46
CA PHE A 15 -8.36 3.22 5.56
C PHE A 15 -9.09 1.98 5.02
N GLN A 16 -9.03 1.78 3.72
CA GLN A 16 -9.38 0.55 3.05
C GLN A 16 -8.24 -0.46 3.16
N SER A 17 -8.58 -1.72 3.36
CA SER A 17 -7.60 -2.77 3.63
C SER A 17 -6.78 -3.12 2.39
N ILE A 18 -5.47 -3.26 2.54
CA ILE A 18 -4.55 -3.82 1.54
C ILE A 18 -3.55 -4.73 2.27
N ARG A 19 -2.80 -5.53 1.52
CA ARG A 19 -1.63 -6.22 2.05
C ARG A 19 -0.56 -6.26 0.97
N LEU A 20 0.42 -5.36 1.05
CA LEU A 20 1.51 -5.28 0.08
C LEU A 20 2.81 -5.72 0.76
N VAL A 21 3.24 -6.95 0.46
CA VAL A 21 4.49 -7.51 1.03
C VAL A 21 5.66 -7.12 0.12
N PRO A 22 6.78 -6.60 0.67
CA PRO A 22 7.99 -6.40 -0.12
C PRO A 22 8.38 -7.68 -0.86
N ASP A 23 8.50 -7.58 -2.19
CA ASP A 23 8.84 -8.69 -3.08
C ASP A 23 7.91 -9.90 -3.04
N GLY A 24 6.76 -9.78 -2.37
CA GLY A 24 5.80 -10.84 -2.18
C GLY A 24 4.47 -10.58 -2.85
N GLU A 25 3.50 -11.44 -2.51
CA GLU A 25 2.13 -11.30 -2.98
C GLU A 25 1.47 -10.02 -2.45
N SER A 26 0.68 -9.40 -3.32
CA SER A 26 -0.08 -8.19 -3.01
C SER A 26 -1.57 -8.46 -3.07
N ILE A 27 -2.30 -8.06 -2.03
CA ILE A 27 -3.75 -8.16 -1.93
C ILE A 27 -4.33 -6.75 -1.88
N ILE A 28 -5.27 -6.47 -2.78
CA ILE A 28 -6.03 -5.21 -2.82
C ILE A 28 -7.49 -5.53 -2.54
N SER A 29 -8.05 -4.96 -1.47
CA SER A 29 -9.47 -5.13 -1.15
C SER A 29 -10.38 -4.45 -2.17
N THR A 30 -11.66 -4.83 -2.17
CA THR A 30 -12.69 -4.12 -2.95
C THR A 30 -12.77 -2.65 -2.57
N GLY A 31 -12.74 -2.31 -1.27
CA GLY A 31 -12.77 -0.92 -0.82
C GLY A 31 -11.60 -0.08 -1.35
N ALA A 32 -10.39 -0.65 -1.42
CA ALA A 32 -9.25 0.03 -2.02
C ALA A 32 -9.44 0.27 -3.53
N LYS A 33 -10.08 -0.66 -4.24
CA LYS A 33 -10.46 -0.48 -5.66
C LYS A 33 -11.54 0.58 -5.81
N ASP A 34 -12.50 0.63 -4.89
CA ASP A 34 -13.61 1.58 -4.91
C ASP A 34 -13.14 3.03 -4.74
N ILE A 35 -12.01 3.27 -4.08
CA ILE A 35 -11.39 4.61 -3.99
C ILE A 35 -10.42 4.91 -5.14
N GLY A 36 -10.14 3.92 -6.00
CA GLY A 36 -9.43 4.12 -7.26
C GLY A 36 -8.10 3.38 -7.40
N ILE A 37 -7.69 2.53 -6.45
CA ILE A 37 -6.48 1.71 -6.59
C ILE A 37 -6.74 0.54 -7.55
N VAL A 38 -6.00 0.50 -8.65
CA VAL A 38 -6.09 -0.57 -9.65
C VAL A 38 -5.14 -1.72 -9.31
N ASN A 39 -3.88 -1.36 -9.01
CA ASN A 39 -2.85 -2.28 -8.55
C ASN A 39 -1.90 -1.53 -7.60
N ALA A 40 -1.22 -2.29 -6.76
CA ALA A 40 -0.11 -1.79 -5.95
C ALA A 40 0.81 -2.95 -5.55
N ASN A 41 2.09 -2.66 -5.35
CA ASN A 41 3.09 -3.61 -4.88
C ASN A 41 4.23 -2.87 -4.17
N VAL A 42 4.96 -3.60 -3.32
CA VAL A 42 6.17 -3.12 -2.65
C VAL A 42 7.37 -3.92 -3.15
N LYS A 43 8.50 -3.24 -3.33
CA LYS A 43 9.80 -3.82 -3.69
C LYS A 43 10.85 -3.42 -2.67
N THR A 44 11.73 -4.36 -2.31
CA THR A 44 12.95 -4.05 -1.56
C THR A 44 14.00 -3.50 -2.53
N ASN A 45 14.60 -2.38 -2.19
CA ASN A 45 15.65 -1.77 -2.98
C ASN A 45 17.00 -2.40 -2.60
N ASN A 46 17.79 -2.75 -3.62
CA ASN A 46 19.14 -3.27 -3.45
C ASN A 46 20.08 -2.64 -4.49
N PRO A 47 21.01 -1.74 -4.10
CA PRO A 47 21.30 -1.31 -2.73
C PRO A 47 20.21 -0.39 -2.12
N PRO A 48 20.09 -0.31 -0.78
CA PRO A 48 19.01 0.44 -0.12
C PRO A 48 19.27 1.96 0.01
N ILE A 49 19.92 2.59 -0.98
CA ILE A 49 20.39 3.98 -0.84
C ILE A 49 19.52 4.94 -1.67
N PRO A 50 18.84 5.94 -1.07
CA PRO A 50 18.69 6.22 0.37
C PRO A 50 17.45 5.55 1.02
N TYR A 51 16.69 4.77 0.25
CA TYR A 51 15.45 4.14 0.71
C TYR A 51 15.51 2.61 0.55
N GLU A 52 15.06 1.88 1.56
CA GLU A 52 14.99 0.42 1.59
C GLU A 52 13.83 -0.12 0.76
N TYR A 53 12.74 0.64 0.60
CA TYR A 53 11.53 0.15 -0.07
C TYR A 53 10.97 1.13 -1.08
N THR A 54 10.34 0.56 -2.11
CA THR A 54 9.59 1.28 -3.13
C THR A 54 8.17 0.73 -3.20
N LEU A 55 7.19 1.56 -2.87
CA LEU A 55 5.77 1.30 -3.13
C LEU A 55 5.43 1.85 -4.52
N THR A 56 4.94 1.00 -5.41
CA THR A 56 4.38 1.40 -6.69
C THR A 56 2.88 1.12 -6.69
N PHE A 57 2.08 2.05 -7.20
CA PHE A 57 0.64 1.84 -7.36
C PHE A 57 0.12 2.51 -8.62
N ARG A 58 -1.00 2.02 -9.14
CA ARG A 58 -1.76 2.66 -10.22
C ARG A 58 -3.12 3.09 -9.72
N ASN A 59 -3.54 4.30 -10.09
CA ASN A 59 -4.89 4.76 -9.85
C ASN A 59 -5.68 5.02 -11.15
N ASN A 60 -7.00 4.93 -11.07
CA ASN A 60 -7.93 5.30 -12.17
C ASN A 60 -8.90 6.44 -11.81
N LYS A 61 -8.88 6.89 -10.55
CA LYS A 61 -9.55 8.08 -10.02
C LYS A 61 -8.86 8.49 -8.72
N GLY A 62 -9.33 9.56 -8.08
CA GLY A 62 -8.74 10.10 -6.86
C GLY A 62 -7.58 11.06 -7.13
N TRP A 63 -7.34 12.00 -6.20
CA TRP A 63 -6.35 13.07 -6.34
C TRP A 63 -5.24 13.02 -5.28
N GLY A 64 -5.30 12.01 -4.42
CA GLY A 64 -4.28 11.73 -3.43
C GLY A 64 -4.60 10.46 -2.68
N PHE A 65 -3.55 9.75 -2.28
CA PHE A 65 -3.66 8.51 -1.55
C PHE A 65 -2.71 8.53 -0.36
N THR A 66 -3.20 8.09 0.80
CA THR A 66 -2.37 7.86 1.98
C THR A 66 -2.28 6.36 2.22
N PHE A 67 -1.07 5.82 2.15
CA PHE A 67 -0.77 4.43 2.50
C PHE A 67 -0.32 4.35 3.96
N LYS A 68 -0.63 3.24 4.62
CA LYS A 68 -0.25 2.96 6.01
C LYS A 68 0.38 1.59 6.12
N ASP A 69 1.49 1.49 6.85
CA ASP A 69 2.19 0.25 7.12
C ASP A 69 1.83 -0.38 8.49
N GLU A 70 2.49 -1.48 8.85
CA GLU A 70 2.27 -2.20 10.10
C GLU A 70 2.84 -1.49 11.36
N SER A 71 3.70 -0.48 11.20
CA SER A 71 4.09 0.43 12.30
C SER A 71 3.09 1.57 12.51
N ASN A 72 2.09 1.70 11.63
CA ASN A 72 1.15 2.82 11.51
C ASN A 72 1.77 4.11 10.96
N ASP A 73 2.95 4.04 10.35
CA ASP A 73 3.49 5.16 9.60
C ASP A 73 2.68 5.36 8.33
N THR A 74 2.55 6.62 7.92
CA THR A 74 1.72 6.98 6.76
C THR A 74 2.51 7.70 5.70
N TYR A 75 2.24 7.36 4.44
CA TYR A 75 2.93 7.87 3.28
C TYR A 75 1.92 8.43 2.29
N TYR A 76 1.99 9.73 2.04
CA TYR A 76 1.05 10.44 1.16
C TYR A 76 1.64 10.67 -0.23
N CYS A 77 0.82 10.48 -1.26
CA CYS A 77 1.12 10.85 -2.64
C CYS A 77 -0.05 11.63 -3.23
N SER A 78 0.20 12.86 -3.67
CA SER A 78 -0.75 13.61 -4.49
C SER A 78 -0.69 13.12 -5.94
N THR A 79 -1.84 12.85 -6.54
CA THR A 79 -1.95 12.31 -7.89
C THR A 79 -2.72 13.28 -8.77
N PHE A 80 -2.04 14.06 -9.61
CA PHE A 80 -2.70 15.01 -10.54
C PHE A 80 -3.15 14.38 -11.86
N ARG A 81 -2.90 13.09 -12.04
CA ARG A 81 -3.33 12.28 -13.19
C ARG A 81 -3.56 10.84 -12.75
N ASN A 82 -4.38 10.11 -13.50
CA ASN A 82 -4.58 8.67 -13.32
C ASN A 82 -3.45 7.90 -14.00
N ALA A 83 -2.46 7.43 -13.24
CA ALA A 83 -1.28 6.80 -13.80
C ALA A 83 -0.63 5.83 -12.80
N ASN A 84 0.58 5.37 -13.13
CA ASN A 84 1.45 4.71 -12.18
C ASN A 84 2.20 5.78 -11.37
N HIS A 85 2.32 5.52 -10.07
CA HIS A 85 2.93 6.39 -9.07
C HIS A 85 3.89 5.59 -8.20
N THR A 86 4.83 6.30 -7.58
CA THR A 86 5.87 5.70 -6.75
C THR A 86 6.04 6.50 -5.47
N ILE A 87 6.22 5.78 -4.37
CA ILE A 87 6.60 6.31 -3.06
C ILE A 87 7.84 5.54 -2.63
N TRP A 88 8.93 6.26 -2.38
CA TRP A 88 10.11 5.69 -1.71
C TRP A 88 9.98 5.89 -0.21
N TYR A 89 10.28 4.87 0.58
CA TYR A 89 10.11 4.91 2.03
C TYR A 89 11.04 3.95 2.77
N ASN A 90 11.15 4.18 4.08
CA ASN A 90 11.82 3.32 5.04
C ASN A 90 10.81 2.97 6.14
N SER A 91 10.78 1.71 6.55
CA SER A 91 9.92 1.24 7.63
C SER A 91 10.52 0.00 8.28
N ASN A 92 10.40 -0.11 9.59
CA ASN A 92 10.79 -1.34 10.31
C ASN A 92 9.74 -2.45 10.16
N LYS A 93 8.55 -2.14 9.65
CA LYS A 93 7.49 -3.11 9.31
C LYS A 93 6.87 -2.73 7.95
N PRO A 94 7.57 -3.03 6.84
CA PRO A 94 7.32 -2.42 5.53
C PRO A 94 6.05 -2.91 4.82
N ILE A 95 5.28 -3.83 5.41
CA ILE A 95 4.04 -4.31 4.80
C ILE A 95 2.99 -3.21 4.88
N MET A 96 2.48 -2.79 3.72
CA MET A 96 1.36 -1.84 3.66
C MET A 96 0.06 -2.57 3.98
N ILE A 97 -0.70 -2.04 4.96
CA ILE A 97 -1.95 -2.64 5.45
C ILE A 97 -3.20 -1.80 5.17
N GLY A 98 -3.04 -0.52 4.80
CA GLY A 98 -4.16 0.37 4.54
C GLY A 98 -3.89 1.41 3.46
N VAL A 99 -4.94 1.82 2.75
CA VAL A 99 -4.95 2.97 1.84
C VAL A 99 -6.26 3.76 1.95
N LYS A 100 -6.23 5.08 1.86
CA LYS A 100 -7.43 5.92 1.73
C LYS A 100 -7.22 7.06 0.75
#